data_AF-A0AAV0R3K6-F1
#
_entry.id   AF-A0AAV0R3K6-F1
#
_cell.length_a   1.000
_cell.length_b   1.000
_cell.length_c   1.000
_cell.angle_alpha   90.00
_cell.angle_beta   90.00
_cell.angle_gamma   90.00
#
_symmetry.space_group_name_H-M   'P 1'
#
loop_
_entity.id
_entity.type
_entity.pdbx_description
1 polymer ?
#
loop_
_entity_poly.entity_id
_entity_poly.type
_entity_poly.pdbx_seq_one_letter_code
_entity_poly.pdbx_strand_id
1 'polypeptide(L)'
;MAQNAALLPPGLHLCPPCSIKNQTRVWQSRDFVVFLPSAAARRRLKEMAPAAKSGLAVGLNKGHIVTKRDLPPRPSDRKGKTSKRVHLVRNLIREVAGFAPYEKRITELLKVGKDKRALKLAKRKLGTHKRAKKKREEMSTALRKMRSGGAGEKKK
;
A
#
# COMPACT_ATOMS: atom_id res chain seq x y z
N MET A 1 46.89 -35.41 -48.03
CA MET A 1 47.74 -35.11 -46.85
C MET A 1 46.87 -34.34 -45.87
N ALA A 2 46.24 -34.98 -44.88
CA ALA A 2 46.83 -35.37 -43.58
C ALA A 2 47.26 -34.07 -42.83
N GLN A 3 46.79 -33.65 -41.64
CA GLN A 3 46.37 -34.26 -40.37
C GLN A 3 45.76 -33.10 -39.50
N ASN A 4 44.79 -33.30 -38.60
CA ASN A 4 44.92 -33.55 -37.14
C ASN A 4 45.97 -32.66 -36.43
N ALA A 5 45.90 -32.20 -35.17
CA ALA A 5 44.95 -32.21 -34.06
C ALA A 5 45.60 -31.34 -32.95
N ALA A 6 44.79 -30.91 -31.98
CA ALA A 6 45.09 -30.71 -30.55
C ALA A 6 46.48 -30.21 -30.09
N LEU A 7 46.49 -29.05 -29.41
CA LEU A 7 47.24 -28.87 -28.15
C LEU A 7 46.41 -28.01 -27.17
N LEU A 8 46.24 -28.57 -25.96
CA LEU A 8 45.57 -28.02 -24.78
C LEU A 8 46.64 -27.51 -23.76
N PRO A 9 46.28 -26.89 -22.60
CA PRO A 9 46.82 -25.63 -22.07
C PRO A 9 47.81 -25.78 -20.89
N PRO A 10 48.33 -24.65 -20.34
CA PRO A 10 48.26 -24.47 -18.87
C PRO A 10 47.98 -23.03 -18.39
N GLY A 11 47.26 -22.88 -17.28
CA GLY A 11 47.16 -21.64 -16.47
C GLY A 11 45.73 -21.21 -16.13
N LEU A 12 44.98 -21.94 -15.30
CA LEU A 12 44.88 -21.73 -13.84
C LEU A 12 44.65 -20.26 -13.42
N HIS A 13 43.39 -19.87 -13.25
CA HIS A 13 42.94 -19.24 -11.99
C HIS A 13 41.42 -19.39 -11.84
N LEU A 14 41.03 -20.53 -11.25
CA LEU A 14 39.75 -20.65 -10.57
C LEU A 14 39.82 -19.80 -9.29
N CYS A 15 38.83 -18.94 -9.08
CA CYS A 15 38.48 -18.48 -7.74
C CYS A 15 37.10 -19.08 -7.37
N PRO A 16 37.03 -19.96 -6.35
CA PRO A 16 35.86 -20.76 -5.99
C PRO A 16 34.75 -20.01 -5.21
N PRO A 17 33.56 -20.63 -5.05
CA PRO A 17 32.41 -20.09 -4.35
C PRO A 17 32.59 -20.12 -2.82
N CYS A 18 32.38 -18.99 -2.15
CA CYS A 18 32.43 -18.92 -0.69
C CYS A 18 31.05 -19.26 -0.09
N SER A 19 30.88 -20.54 0.22
CA SER A 19 29.88 -21.05 1.16
C SER A 19 30.36 -20.78 2.58
N ILE A 20 29.71 -19.87 3.29
CA ILE A 20 29.82 -19.76 4.75
C ILE A 20 28.49 -20.26 5.34
N LYS A 21 28.59 -21.44 5.96
CA LYS A 21 27.55 -22.06 6.75
C LYS A 21 27.30 -21.24 8.02
N ASN A 22 26.02 -21.16 8.38
CA ASN A 22 25.50 -21.38 9.72
C ASN A 22 26.15 -20.59 10.87
N GLN A 23 25.56 -19.43 11.19
CA GLN A 23 25.53 -18.94 12.56
C GLN A 23 24.08 -18.77 13.01
N THR A 24 23.54 -19.87 13.52
CA THR A 24 22.48 -19.86 14.51
C THR A 24 22.93 -19.00 15.70
N ARG A 25 22.35 -17.80 15.82
CA ARG A 25 22.23 -17.10 17.10
C ARG A 25 20.78 -16.71 17.30
N VAL A 26 20.13 -17.55 18.09
CA VAL A 26 19.07 -17.21 19.05
C VAL A 26 18.87 -15.70 19.19
N TRP A 27 17.71 -15.21 18.75
CA TRP A 27 16.91 -14.27 19.53
C TRP A 27 15.47 -14.75 19.48
N GLN A 28 15.24 -15.62 20.45
CA GLN A 28 13.96 -15.94 21.05
C GLN A 28 13.19 -14.64 21.32
N SER A 29 11.90 -14.68 21.01
CA SER A 29 10.86 -13.86 21.61
C SER A 29 11.09 -12.36 21.59
N ARG A 30 10.46 -11.71 20.62
CA ARG A 30 9.77 -10.47 20.92
C ARG A 30 8.56 -10.37 20.05
N ASP A 31 7.44 -10.75 20.66
CA ASP A 31 6.09 -10.33 20.35
C ASP A 31 6.10 -8.87 19.91
N PHE A 32 6.26 -8.65 18.61
CA PHE A 32 5.97 -7.36 18.02
C PHE A 32 4.47 -7.33 17.81
N VAL A 33 3.77 -7.16 18.93
CA VAL A 33 2.40 -6.69 18.98
C VAL A 33 2.35 -5.47 18.09
N VAL A 34 1.87 -5.65 16.86
CA VAL A 34 1.45 -4.56 16.00
C VAL A 34 0.18 -4.03 16.65
N PHE A 35 0.38 -3.22 17.69
CA PHE A 35 -0.59 -2.29 18.20
C PHE A 35 -0.93 -1.37 17.02
N LEU A 36 -1.89 -1.80 16.20
CA LEU A 36 -2.53 -0.92 15.23
C LEU A 36 -3.16 0.18 16.06
N PRO A 37 -2.67 1.43 15.99
CA PRO A 37 -3.35 2.49 16.67
C PRO A 37 -4.70 2.63 15.97
N SER A 38 -5.76 2.37 16.73
CA SER A 38 -7.15 2.61 16.36
C SER A 38 -7.26 3.92 15.59
N ALA A 39 -8.16 3.98 14.60
CA ALA A 39 -8.35 5.11 13.68
C ALA A 39 -8.51 6.49 14.36
N ALA A 40 -8.66 6.53 15.69
CA ALA A 40 -8.49 7.71 16.54
C ALA A 40 -7.09 8.37 16.44
N ALA A 41 -6.00 7.62 16.27
CA ALA A 41 -4.64 8.18 16.25
C ALA A 41 -4.32 8.97 14.98
N ARG A 42 -5.03 8.72 13.88
CA ARG A 42 -4.90 9.53 12.65
C ARG A 42 -5.58 10.90 12.72
N ARG A 43 -6.27 11.21 13.82
CA ARG A 43 -6.78 12.55 14.11
C ARG A 43 -5.85 13.39 15.00
N ARG A 44 -4.68 12.88 15.40
CA ARG A 44 -3.67 13.59 16.20
C ARG A 44 -2.52 14.18 15.37
N LEU A 45 -2.78 14.66 14.15
CA LEU A 45 -1.80 15.46 13.38
C LEU A 45 -2.38 16.81 12.93
N LYS A 46 -3.47 17.26 13.57
CA LYS A 46 -4.03 18.59 13.32
C LYS A 46 -4.20 19.39 14.60
N GLU A 47 -3.20 19.28 15.47
CA GLU A 47 -2.94 20.19 16.58
C GLU A 47 -1.42 20.36 16.68
N MET A 48 -0.80 20.78 15.57
CA MET A 48 0.41 21.58 15.72
C MET A 48 -0.11 23.00 15.93
N ALA A 49 -0.05 23.49 17.17
CA ALA A 49 -0.27 24.90 17.45
C ALA A 49 0.53 25.69 16.40
N PRO A 50 -0.10 26.64 15.67
CA PRO A 50 0.65 27.43 14.70
C PRO A 50 1.77 28.10 15.46
N ALA A 51 3.02 27.80 15.10
CA ALA A 51 4.19 28.41 15.70
C ALA A 51 3.95 29.92 15.79
N ALA A 52 4.20 30.50 16.97
CA ALA A 52 3.97 31.91 17.20
C ALA A 52 4.69 32.70 16.10
N LYS A 53 3.92 33.49 15.35
CA LYS A 53 4.51 34.31 14.29
C LYS A 53 5.47 35.28 14.96
N SER A 54 6.66 35.45 14.43
CA SER A 54 7.74 36.22 15.06
C SER A 54 7.66 37.73 14.79
N GLY A 55 6.62 38.21 14.11
CA GLY A 55 6.50 39.63 13.74
C GLY A 55 7.47 40.08 12.64
N LEU A 56 8.34 39.17 12.17
CA LEU A 56 9.34 39.45 11.13
C LEU A 56 8.71 39.44 9.73
N ALA A 57 9.23 40.26 8.81
CA ALA A 57 8.77 40.33 7.42
C ALA A 57 9.23 39.13 6.57
N VAL A 58 10.33 38.47 6.96
CA VAL A 58 10.93 37.33 6.26
C VAL A 58 11.19 36.16 7.22
N GLY A 59 11.27 34.93 6.70
CA GLY A 59 11.43 33.70 7.49
C GLY A 59 10.19 32.79 7.52
N LEU A 60 10.30 31.62 8.16
CA LEU A 60 9.25 30.59 8.20
C LEU A 60 8.05 31.00 9.09
N ASN A 61 8.32 31.66 10.22
CA ASN A 61 7.30 32.15 11.16
C ASN A 61 6.98 33.63 10.94
N LYS A 62 7.14 34.13 9.71
CA LYS A 62 6.91 35.54 9.38
C LYS A 62 5.45 35.97 9.50
N GLY A 63 5.27 37.28 9.60
CA GLY A 63 3.98 37.94 9.62
C GLY A 63 3.58 38.45 11.00
N HIS A 64 2.50 39.22 11.03
CA HIS A 64 1.99 39.85 12.24
C HIS A 64 1.54 38.83 13.28
N ILE A 65 1.87 39.07 14.55
CA ILE A 65 1.50 38.25 15.69
C ILE A 65 -0.02 38.30 15.83
N VAL A 66 -0.70 37.27 15.36
CA VAL A 66 -2.17 37.16 15.42
C VAL A 66 -2.52 35.85 16.10
N THR A 67 -3.33 35.93 17.16
CA THR A 67 -3.97 34.77 17.79
C THR A 67 -4.99 34.19 16.82
N LYS A 68 -4.68 33.04 16.22
CA LYS A 68 -5.62 32.37 15.31
C LYS A 68 -6.77 31.77 16.11
N ARG A 69 -8.01 32.08 15.73
CA ARG A 69 -9.21 31.46 16.28
C ARG A 69 -9.52 30.17 15.55
N ASP A 70 -9.76 29.08 16.29
CA ASP A 70 -10.25 27.84 15.71
C ASP A 70 -11.73 27.99 15.35
N LEU A 71 -11.99 28.07 14.04
CA LEU A 71 -13.35 28.15 13.50
C LEU A 71 -13.93 26.74 13.34
N PRO A 72 -15.22 26.54 13.64
CA PRO A 72 -15.87 25.27 13.33
C PRO A 72 -15.81 25.00 11.83
N PRO A 73 -15.58 23.74 11.41
CA PRO A 73 -15.46 23.40 9.99
C PRO A 73 -16.77 23.68 9.27
N ARG A 74 -16.66 24.30 8.08
CA ARG A 74 -17.83 24.69 7.31
C ARG A 74 -18.58 23.44 6.82
N PRO A 75 -19.93 23.48 6.74
CA PRO A 75 -20.71 22.37 6.18
C PRO A 75 -20.27 21.97 4.76
N SER A 76 -19.79 22.91 3.94
CA SER A 76 -19.23 22.66 2.59
C SER A 76 -18.07 21.64 2.61
N ASP A 77 -17.24 21.67 3.65
CA ASP A 77 -16.04 20.82 3.77
C ASP A 77 -16.41 19.36 4.11
N ARG A 78 -17.68 19.11 4.44
CA ARG A 78 -18.21 17.77 4.73
C ARG A 78 -18.54 16.98 3.46
N LYS A 79 -18.51 17.61 2.28
CA LYS A 79 -18.81 16.98 0.98
C LYS A 79 -17.82 15.82 0.72
N GLY A 80 -18.35 14.65 0.36
CA GLY A 80 -17.55 13.45 0.06
C GLY A 80 -17.40 12.45 1.22
N LYS A 81 -17.80 12.81 2.45
CA LYS A 81 -17.92 11.84 3.55
C LYS A 81 -19.10 10.91 3.32
N THR A 82 -18.90 9.61 3.57
CA THR A 82 -19.94 8.60 3.40
C THR A 82 -20.70 8.37 4.69
N SER A 83 -22.03 8.46 4.66
CA SER A 83 -22.89 8.11 5.80
C SER A 83 -23.12 6.59 5.89
N LYS A 84 -23.60 6.11 7.04
CA LYS A 84 -23.87 4.67 7.29
C LYS A 84 -24.84 4.10 6.24
N ARG A 85 -25.93 4.82 5.94
CA ARG A 85 -26.92 4.45 4.92
C ARG A 85 -26.27 4.27 3.53
N VAL A 86 -25.46 5.23 3.09
CA VAL A 86 -24.81 5.17 1.77
C VAL A 86 -23.78 4.03 1.70
N HIS A 87 -23.11 3.69 2.80
CA HIS A 87 -22.21 2.54 2.82
C HIS A 87 -22.97 1.22 2.62
N LEU A 88 -24.10 1.03 3.32
CA LEU A 88 -24.96 -0.14 3.17
C LEU A 88 -25.45 -0.31 1.73
N VAL A 89 -26.05 0.75 1.15
CA VAL A 89 -26.56 0.72 -0.23
C VAL A 89 -25.46 0.37 -1.25
N ARG A 90 -24.26 0.92 -1.08
CA ARG A 90 -23.11 0.61 -1.96
C ARG A 90 -22.58 -0.81 -1.80
N ASN A 91 -22.80 -1.47 -0.66
CA ASN A 91 -22.40 -2.86 -0.47
C ASN A 91 -23.43 -3.78 -1.15
N LEU A 92 -24.73 -3.54 -0.93
CA LEU A 92 -25.83 -4.28 -1.58
C LEU A 92 -25.73 -4.25 -3.11
N ILE A 93 -25.49 -3.07 -3.71
CA ILE A 93 -25.36 -2.94 -5.17
C ILE A 93 -24.17 -3.77 -5.71
N ARG A 94 -23.07 -3.88 -4.97
CA ARG A 94 -21.91 -4.67 -5.41
C ARG A 94 -22.17 -6.17 -5.35
N GLU A 95 -23.01 -6.62 -4.43
CA GLU A 95 -23.44 -8.02 -4.35
C GLU A 95 -24.35 -8.38 -5.54
N VAL A 96 -25.27 -7.49 -5.90
CA VAL A 96 -26.22 -7.71 -7.01
C VAL A 96 -25.55 -7.56 -8.39
N ALA A 97 -24.81 -6.46 -8.62
CA ALA A 97 -24.24 -6.16 -9.95
C ALA A 97 -22.91 -6.86 -10.23
N GLY A 98 -22.22 -7.36 -9.20
CA GLY A 98 -20.92 -8.02 -9.32
C GLY A 98 -19.78 -7.10 -9.78
N PHE A 99 -18.70 -7.71 -10.28
CA PHE A 99 -17.48 -7.01 -10.73
C PHE A 99 -17.46 -6.75 -12.24
N ALA A 100 -16.95 -5.57 -12.62
CA ALA A 100 -16.71 -5.23 -14.01
C ALA A 100 -15.55 -6.04 -14.63
N PRO A 101 -15.46 -6.19 -15.96
CA PRO A 101 -14.46 -7.06 -16.60
C PRO A 101 -13.00 -6.57 -16.44
N TYR A 102 -12.77 -5.27 -16.20
CA TYR A 102 -11.43 -4.78 -15.86
C TYR A 102 -11.08 -5.04 -14.39
N GLU A 103 -12.08 -5.11 -13.51
CA GLU A 103 -11.91 -5.43 -12.10
C GLU A 103 -11.52 -6.92 -11.96
N LYS A 104 -12.18 -7.82 -12.69
CA LYS A 104 -11.83 -9.26 -12.74
C LYS A 104 -10.36 -9.48 -13.16
N ARG A 105 -9.90 -8.80 -14.21
CA ARG A 105 -8.48 -8.84 -14.65
C ARG A 105 -7.51 -8.31 -13.59
N ILE A 106 -7.89 -7.33 -12.78
CA ILE A 106 -7.06 -6.84 -11.68
C ILE A 106 -6.97 -7.91 -10.58
N THR A 107 -8.09 -8.55 -10.20
CA THR A 107 -8.04 -9.66 -9.22
C THR A 107 -7.20 -10.84 -9.69
N GLU A 108 -7.25 -11.21 -10.97
CA GLU A 108 -6.42 -12.27 -11.54
C GLU A 108 -4.92 -11.96 -11.38
N LEU A 109 -4.51 -10.75 -11.76
CA LEU A 109 -3.11 -10.33 -11.61
C LEU A 109 -2.65 -10.24 -10.16
N LEU A 110 -3.55 -9.86 -9.25
CA LEU A 110 -3.26 -9.81 -7.81
C LEU A 110 -3.16 -11.22 -7.20
N LYS A 111 -3.88 -12.22 -7.71
CA LYS A 111 -3.73 -13.62 -7.29
C LYS A 111 -2.35 -14.18 -7.65
N VAL A 112 -1.81 -13.80 -8.82
CA VAL A 112 -0.48 -14.21 -9.30
C VAL A 112 0.65 -13.38 -8.62
N GLY A 113 0.33 -12.30 -7.90
CA GLY A 113 1.33 -11.42 -7.27
C GLY A 113 1.98 -10.40 -8.22
N LYS A 114 1.40 -10.15 -9.41
CA LYS A 114 1.93 -9.19 -10.41
C LYS A 114 1.39 -7.78 -10.19
N ASP A 115 1.67 -7.20 -9.03
CA ASP A 115 1.15 -5.89 -8.60
C ASP A 115 1.52 -4.72 -9.52
N LYS A 116 2.75 -4.69 -10.02
CA LYS A 116 3.22 -3.65 -10.95
C LYS A 116 2.43 -3.69 -12.26
N ARG A 117 2.05 -4.89 -12.73
CA ARG A 117 1.23 -5.09 -13.94
C ARG A 117 -0.23 -4.70 -13.67
N ALA A 118 -0.77 -5.04 -12.50
CA ALA A 118 -2.11 -4.61 -12.08
C ALA A 118 -2.22 -3.08 -12.01
N LEU A 119 -1.22 -2.39 -11.45
CA LEU A 119 -1.18 -0.93 -11.40
C LEU A 119 -1.09 -0.29 -12.79
N LYS A 120 -0.33 -0.88 -13.73
CA LYS A 120 -0.29 -0.41 -15.11
C LYS A 120 -1.65 -0.54 -15.80
N LEU A 121 -2.35 -1.66 -15.62
CA LEU A 121 -3.70 -1.83 -16.17
C LEU A 121 -4.70 -0.85 -15.54
N ALA A 122 -4.69 -0.71 -14.22
CA ALA A 122 -5.56 0.21 -13.51
C ALA A 122 -5.32 1.67 -13.91
N LYS A 123 -4.06 2.08 -14.11
CA LYS A 123 -3.72 3.41 -14.64
C LYS A 123 -4.27 3.59 -16.05
N ARG A 124 -4.11 2.61 -16.95
CA ARG A 124 -4.63 2.68 -18.33
C ARG A 124 -6.16 2.78 -18.38
N LYS A 125 -6.88 2.25 -17.38
CA LYS A 125 -8.34 2.31 -17.31
C LYS A 125 -8.89 3.54 -16.56
N LEU A 126 -8.23 3.98 -15.49
CA LEU A 126 -8.72 5.06 -14.59
C LEU A 126 -7.99 6.39 -14.80
N GLY A 127 -6.92 6.40 -15.59
CA GLY A 127 -6.06 7.54 -15.91
C GLY A 127 -5.00 7.84 -14.85
N THR A 128 -5.42 8.20 -13.64
CA THR A 128 -4.50 8.70 -12.61
C THR A 128 -3.96 7.61 -11.68
N HIS A 129 -2.71 7.80 -11.21
CA HIS A 129 -2.07 6.87 -10.27
C HIS A 129 -2.78 6.81 -8.90
N LYS A 130 -3.31 7.93 -8.39
CA LYS A 130 -4.03 7.97 -7.11
C LYS A 130 -5.30 7.10 -7.15
N ARG A 131 -6.08 7.20 -8.24
CA ARG A 131 -7.27 6.35 -8.46
C ARG A 131 -6.89 4.89 -8.66
N ALA A 132 -5.83 4.60 -9.41
CA ALA A 132 -5.33 3.24 -9.62
C ALA A 132 -4.90 2.56 -8.31
N LYS A 133 -4.16 3.27 -7.44
CA LYS A 133 -3.81 2.75 -6.10
C LYS A 133 -5.05 2.46 -5.27
N LYS A 134 -6.02 3.38 -5.23
CA LYS A 134 -7.28 3.18 -4.52
C LYS A 134 -8.02 1.93 -5.02
N LYS A 135 -8.09 1.73 -6.33
CA LYS A 135 -8.73 0.55 -6.92
C LYS A 135 -7.96 -0.74 -6.67
N ARG A 136 -6.62 -0.72 -6.64
CA ARG A 136 -5.83 -1.88 -6.19
C ARG A 136 -6.17 -2.25 -4.75
N GLU A 137 -6.22 -1.28 -3.83
CA GLU A 137 -6.56 -1.56 -2.43
C GLU A 137 -7.99 -2.09 -2.25
N GLU A 138 -8.96 -1.57 -3.01
CA GLU A 138 -10.33 -2.10 -3.03
C GLU A 138 -10.35 -3.59 -3.45
N MET A 139 -9.61 -3.95 -4.50
CA MET A 139 -9.56 -5.32 -5.02
C MET A 139 -8.76 -6.27 -4.13
N SER A 140 -7.67 -5.79 -3.52
CA SER A 140 -6.93 -6.52 -2.48
C SER A 140 -7.81 -6.79 -1.25
N THR A 141 -8.65 -5.82 -0.87
CA THR A 141 -9.59 -5.99 0.24
C THR A 141 -10.68 -7.00 -0.10
N ALA A 142 -11.18 -7.00 -1.34
CA ALA A 142 -12.15 -8.00 -1.81
C ALA A 142 -11.57 -9.43 -1.73
N LEU A 143 -10.33 -9.64 -2.17
CA LEU A 143 -9.64 -10.94 -2.06
C LEU A 143 -9.47 -11.38 -0.60
N ARG A 144 -9.16 -10.44 0.31
CA ARG A 144 -9.06 -10.75 1.75
C ARG A 144 -10.41 -11.20 2.32
N LYS A 145 -11.50 -10.51 1.96
CA LYS A 145 -12.86 -10.89 2.37
C LYS A 145 -13.27 -12.27 1.85
N MET A 146 -12.96 -12.57 0.60
CA MET A 146 -13.23 -13.89 0.01
C MET A 146 -12.44 -14.99 0.71
N ARG A 147 -11.16 -14.75 1.05
CA ARG A 147 -10.34 -15.72 1.79
C ARG A 147 -10.85 -15.96 3.22
N SER A 148 -11.29 -14.91 3.92
CA SER A 148 -11.84 -15.06 5.27
C SER A 148 -13.23 -15.69 5.26
N GLY A 149 -14.07 -15.40 4.26
CA GLY A 149 -15.41 -16.00 4.12
C GLY A 149 -15.35 -17.48 3.74
N GLY A 150 -14.51 -17.85 2.78
CA GLY A 150 -14.37 -19.23 2.31
C GLY A 150 -13.73 -20.20 3.32
N ALA A 151 -13.12 -19.69 4.40
CA ALA A 151 -12.65 -20.52 5.51
C ALA A 151 -13.77 -20.91 6.49
N GLY A 152 -14.88 -20.14 6.52
CA GLY A 152 -16.03 -20.40 7.39
C GLY A 152 -17.01 -21.44 6.83
N GLU A 153 -17.17 -21.50 5.50
CA GLU A 153 -18.09 -22.47 4.86
C GLU A 153 -17.56 -23.91 4.81
N LYS A 154 -16.25 -24.14 5.06
CA LYS A 154 -15.66 -25.49 5.04
C LYS A 154 -15.74 -26.25 6.38
N LYS A 155 -16.30 -25.64 7.43
CA LYS A 155 -16.31 -26.21 8.79
C LYS A 155 -17.71 -26.61 9.29
N LYS A 156 -18.66 -26.81 8.38
CA LYS A 156 -19.98 -27.34 8.68
C LYS A 156 -20.28 -28.54 7.80
#